data_AF-A0A2V2VC74-F1
#
_entry.id   AF-A0A2V2VC74-F1
#
_cell.length_a   1.000
_cell.length_b   1.000
_cell.length_c   1.000
_cell.angle_alpha   90.00
_cell.angle_beta   90.00
_cell.angle_gamma   90.00
#
_symmetry.space_group_name_H-M   'P 1'
#
loop_
_entity.id
_entity.type
_entity.pdbx_description
1 polymer ?
#
loop_
_entity_poly.entity_id
_entity_poly.type
_entity_poly.pdbx_seq_one_letter_code
_entity_poly.pdbx_strand_id
1 'polypeptide(L)'
;MEFTPSTTIQDVLFKGRARVKEMKLNDLLTRELDGRGALDTNRDVLLKEFSKDPNKYIRDKGALNEMQASGRYLSMKRAVKGEVILDEDIRKLCDKGVNNLLNWLVATAEVKATVHNSTKHSLDAAAEEARNPTTTSTPEKLEGCYKSVHNARWSHAEELPDGVERKKTGTGMGVREGKPE
;
A
#
# COMPACT_ATOMS: atom_id res chain seq x y z
N MET A 1 2.97 1.24 -3.51
CA MET A 1 2.21 0.25 -2.73
C MET A 1 1.00 -0.12 -3.55
N GLU A 2 0.89 -1.39 -3.89
CA GLU A 2 -0.26 -1.96 -4.61
C GLU A 2 -1.29 -2.42 -3.59
N PHE A 3 -2.57 -2.19 -3.89
CA PHE A 3 -3.66 -2.66 -3.03
C PHE A 3 -4.06 -4.08 -3.39
N THR A 4 -4.31 -4.88 -2.36
CA THR A 4 -4.83 -6.25 -2.48
C THR A 4 -6.13 -6.36 -1.69
N PRO A 5 -6.99 -7.35 -1.96
CA PRO A 5 -8.23 -7.52 -1.20
C PRO A 5 -8.03 -7.64 0.33
N SER A 6 -6.86 -8.12 0.77
CA SER A 6 -6.50 -8.24 2.19
C SER A 6 -5.93 -6.96 2.80
N THR A 7 -5.66 -5.91 2.01
CA THR A 7 -5.15 -4.64 2.55
C THR A 7 -6.13 -4.05 3.57
N THR A 8 -5.61 -3.62 4.72
CA THR A 8 -6.42 -3.08 5.81
C THR A 8 -7.00 -1.71 5.45
N ILE A 9 -8.17 -1.38 6.02
CA ILE A 9 -8.78 -0.04 5.83
C ILE A 9 -7.81 1.06 6.29
N GLN A 10 -7.08 0.83 7.37
CA GLN A 10 -6.09 1.77 7.89
C GLN A 10 -4.98 2.04 6.87
N ASP A 11 -4.42 1.00 6.24
CA ASP A 11 -3.34 1.15 5.26
C ASP A 11 -3.81 1.88 4.00
N VAL A 12 -5.08 1.71 3.62
CA VAL A 12 -5.68 2.44 2.50
C VAL A 12 -5.80 3.92 2.82
N LEU A 13 -6.38 4.27 3.97
CA LEU A 13 -6.65 5.66 4.34
C LEU A 13 -5.39 6.47 4.67
N PHE A 14 -4.34 5.80 5.16
CA PHE A 14 -3.06 6.42 5.47
C PHE A 14 -1.95 6.09 4.45
N LYS A 15 -2.29 5.58 3.26
CA LYS A 15 -1.32 5.14 2.23
C LYS A 15 -0.23 6.19 1.99
N GLY A 16 1.01 5.85 2.36
CA GLY A 16 2.19 6.70 2.14
C GLY A 16 2.21 8.03 2.89
N ARG A 17 1.34 8.20 3.91
CA ARG A 17 1.24 9.45 4.69
C ARG A 17 1.80 9.25 6.08
N ALA A 18 2.66 10.17 6.50
CA ALA A 18 3.02 10.29 7.92
C ALA A 18 1.81 10.78 8.72
N ARG A 19 1.65 10.27 9.94
CA ARG A 19 0.55 10.64 10.84
C ARG A 19 0.89 11.91 11.61
N VAL A 20 0.35 13.04 11.15
CA VAL A 20 0.61 14.35 11.75
C VAL A 20 0.09 14.40 13.20
N LYS A 21 -1.04 13.76 13.50
CA LYS A 21 -1.62 13.74 14.85
C LYS A 21 -0.70 13.08 15.89
N GLU A 22 0.19 12.19 15.47
CA GLU A 22 1.13 11.43 16.30
C GLU A 22 2.51 12.09 16.39
N MET A 23 2.73 13.21 15.71
CA MET A 23 3.97 13.99 15.84
C MET A 23 4.02 14.71 17.19
N LYS A 24 5.23 15.00 17.68
CA LYS A 24 5.44 15.74 18.92
C LYS A 24 5.27 17.24 18.68
N LEU A 25 4.68 17.93 19.66
CA LEU A 25 4.56 19.38 19.68
C LEU A 25 5.93 20.06 19.55
N ASN A 26 6.97 19.50 20.16
CA ASN A 26 8.31 20.04 20.06
C ASN A 26 8.84 20.08 18.61
N ASP A 27 8.49 19.11 17.77
CA ASP A 27 8.89 19.08 16.35
C ASP A 27 8.25 20.24 15.57
N LEU A 28 7.02 20.60 15.93
CA LEU A 28 6.33 21.78 15.38
C LEU A 28 6.97 23.07 15.89
N LEU A 29 7.19 23.20 17.21
CA LEU A 29 7.74 24.42 17.82
C LEU A 29 9.16 24.73 17.34
N THR A 30 9.98 23.71 17.16
CA THR A 30 11.33 23.84 16.59
C THR A 30 11.27 24.45 15.18
N ARG A 31 10.21 24.14 14.42
CA ARG A 31 10.05 24.58 13.03
C ARG A 31 9.34 25.93 12.88
N GLU A 32 8.38 26.25 13.77
CA GLU A 32 7.57 27.47 13.69
C GLU A 32 8.16 28.65 14.46
N LEU A 33 8.76 28.37 15.61
CA LEU A 33 9.10 29.40 16.60
C LEU A 33 10.59 29.38 16.96
N ASP A 34 11.44 28.74 16.15
CA ASP A 34 12.86 28.52 16.45
C ASP A 34 13.08 27.85 17.84
N GLY A 35 12.13 26.99 18.25
CA GLY A 35 12.14 26.35 19.56
C GLY A 35 11.62 27.24 20.71
N ARG A 36 11.20 28.48 20.44
CA ARG A 36 10.55 29.33 21.45
C ARG A 36 9.24 28.68 21.89
N GLY A 37 9.06 28.56 23.20
CA GLY A 37 7.91 27.86 23.80
C GLY A 37 8.11 26.33 23.94
N ALA A 38 9.24 25.78 23.50
CA ALA A 38 9.66 24.44 23.88
C ALA A 38 9.97 24.42 25.37
N LEU A 39 9.13 23.72 26.13
CA LEU A 39 9.31 23.46 27.55
C LEU A 39 9.43 21.95 27.74
N ASP A 40 10.10 21.52 28.81
CA ASP A 40 10.23 20.09 29.14
C ASP A 40 8.86 19.40 29.25
N THR A 41 7.83 20.11 29.71
CA THR A 41 6.45 19.62 29.80
C THR A 41 5.78 19.36 28.45
N ASN A 42 6.28 19.97 27.37
CA ASN A 42 5.71 19.92 26.03
C ASN A 42 6.43 18.90 25.13
N ARG A 43 7.49 18.26 25.63
CA ARG A 43 8.37 17.40 24.83
C ARG A 43 7.66 16.18 24.25
N ASP A 44 6.74 15.60 25.00
CA ASP A 44 6.01 14.38 24.62
C ASP A 44 4.54 14.61 24.29
N VAL A 45 4.12 15.88 24.21
CA VAL A 45 2.74 16.24 23.86
C VAL A 45 2.52 15.96 22.37
N LEU A 46 1.48 15.17 22.05
CA LEU A 46 1.10 14.90 20.68
C LEU A 46 0.32 16.07 20.07
N LEU A 47 0.48 16.30 18.76
CA LEU A 47 -0.27 17.34 18.05
C LEU A 47 -1.79 17.12 18.12
N LYS A 48 -2.25 15.86 18.22
CA LYS A 48 -3.67 15.55 18.48
C LYS A 48 -4.18 16.21 19.76
N GLU A 49 -3.42 16.16 20.84
CA GLU A 49 -3.81 16.73 22.13
C GLU A 49 -3.67 18.24 22.13
N PHE A 50 -2.55 18.74 21.64
CA PHE A 50 -2.30 20.16 21.50
C PHE A 50 -3.37 20.88 20.68
N SER A 51 -3.84 20.26 19.58
CA SER A 51 -4.84 20.86 18.69
C SER A 51 -6.20 21.09 19.36
N LYS A 52 -6.51 20.38 20.46
CA LYS A 52 -7.78 20.51 21.20
C LYS A 52 -7.79 21.77 22.07
N ASP A 53 -6.70 22.02 22.78
CA ASP A 53 -6.55 23.19 23.64
C ASP A 53 -5.09 23.66 23.72
N PRO A 54 -4.64 24.49 22.77
CA PRO A 54 -3.25 24.93 22.73
C PRO A 54 -2.88 25.89 23.88
N ASN A 55 -3.86 26.55 24.52
CA ASN A 55 -3.62 27.45 25.66
C ASN A 55 -3.09 26.71 26.89
N LYS A 56 -3.39 25.41 27.01
CA LYS A 56 -2.87 24.56 28.08
C LYS A 56 -1.35 24.37 28.00
N TYR A 57 -0.78 24.47 26.80
CA TYR A 57 0.62 24.12 26.53
C TYR A 57 1.51 25.34 26.27
N ILE A 58 0.95 26.42 25.70
CA ILE A 58 1.67 27.67 25.43
C ILE A 58 1.06 28.78 26.28
N ARG A 59 1.80 29.24 27.30
CA ARG A 59 1.37 30.31 28.21
C ARG A 59 1.50 31.71 27.61
N ASP A 60 2.49 31.89 26.74
CA ASP A 60 2.71 33.16 26.05
C ASP A 60 1.63 33.36 24.98
N LYS A 61 0.69 34.28 25.27
CA LYS A 61 -0.42 34.59 24.37
C LYS A 61 0.05 35.22 23.05
N GLY A 62 1.14 35.99 23.06
CA GLY A 62 1.69 36.61 21.86
C GLY A 62 2.24 35.55 20.92
N ALA A 63 3.12 34.69 21.43
CA ALA A 63 3.70 33.58 20.67
C ALA A 63 2.62 32.58 20.18
N LEU A 64 1.61 32.29 21.00
CA LEU A 64 0.50 31.44 20.60
C LEU A 64 -0.30 32.04 19.44
N ASN A 65 -0.61 33.34 19.50
CA ASN A 65 -1.34 34.03 18.42
C ASN A 65 -0.54 34.06 17.12
N GLU A 66 0.77 34.34 17.18
CA GLU A 66 1.67 34.32 16.03
C GLU A 66 1.73 32.92 15.40
N MET A 67 1.92 31.89 16.22
CA MET A 67 1.91 30.50 15.76
C MET A 67 0.55 30.14 15.13
N GLN A 68 -0.57 30.55 15.73
CA GLN A 68 -1.90 30.27 15.19
C GLN A 68 -2.18 30.98 13.87
N ALA A 69 -1.57 32.14 13.63
CA ALA A 69 -1.62 32.86 12.37
C ALA A 69 -0.73 32.21 11.28
N SER A 70 0.21 31.33 11.65
CA SER A 70 1.10 30.67 10.70
C SER A 70 0.35 29.68 9.79
N GLY A 71 0.68 29.68 8.50
CA GLY A 71 0.12 28.74 7.52
C GLY A 71 0.45 27.27 7.83
N ARG A 72 1.58 27.02 8.50
CA ARG A 72 2.01 25.67 8.89
C ARG A 72 1.18 25.13 10.05
N TYR A 73 0.91 25.93 11.09
CA TYR A 73 -0.04 25.55 12.15
C TYR A 73 -1.43 25.26 11.58
N LEU A 74 -1.95 26.10 10.68
CA LEU A 74 -3.24 25.87 10.05
C LEU A 74 -3.27 24.57 9.25
N SER A 75 -2.21 24.28 8.50
CA SER A 75 -2.04 23.04 7.73
C SER A 75 -2.01 21.82 8.65
N MET A 76 -1.23 21.89 9.73
CA MET A 76 -1.18 20.85 10.76
C MET A 76 -2.54 20.64 11.39
N LYS A 77 -3.22 21.70 11.85
CA LYS A 77 -4.54 21.60 12.48
C LYS A 77 -5.57 20.95 11.55
N ARG A 78 -5.53 21.28 10.26
CA ARG A 78 -6.37 20.63 9.24
C ARG A 78 -6.03 19.15 9.07
N ALA A 79 -4.75 18.80 8.99
CA ALA A 79 -4.29 17.43 8.89
C ALA A 79 -4.74 16.60 10.11
N VAL A 80 -4.44 17.07 11.32
CA VAL A 80 -4.85 16.41 12.58
C VAL A 80 -6.36 16.19 12.62
N LYS A 81 -7.16 17.21 12.27
CA LYS A 81 -8.62 17.08 12.23
C LYS A 81 -9.06 16.02 11.20
N GLY A 82 -8.47 16.02 10.01
CA GLY A 82 -8.74 15.02 8.98
C GLY A 82 -8.41 13.60 9.45
N GLU A 83 -7.24 13.40 10.06
CA GLU A 83 -6.82 12.09 10.56
C GLU A 83 -7.71 11.59 11.70
N VAL A 84 -8.24 12.47 12.55
CA VAL A 84 -9.21 12.09 13.59
C VAL A 84 -10.54 11.63 12.99
N ILE A 85 -10.98 12.25 11.88
CA ILE A 85 -12.17 11.81 11.15
C ILE A 85 -11.94 10.41 10.55
N LEU A 86 -10.76 10.17 9.98
CA LEU A 86 -10.40 8.86 9.44
C LEU A 86 -10.35 7.79 10.53
N ASP A 87 -9.76 8.09 11.69
CA ASP A 87 -9.74 7.16 12.83
C ASP A 87 -11.16 6.76 13.26
N GLU A 88 -12.06 7.74 13.32
CA GLU A 88 -13.45 7.51 13.72
C GLU A 88 -14.18 6.63 12.71
N ASP A 89 -14.00 6.88 11.41
CA ASP A 89 -14.56 6.05 10.37
C ASP A 89 -13.98 4.63 10.40
N ILE A 90 -12.67 4.47 10.63
CA ILE A 90 -12.03 3.16 10.81
C ILE A 90 -12.67 2.41 11.98
N ARG A 91 -12.85 3.06 13.13
CA ARG A 91 -13.48 2.44 14.30
C ARG A 91 -14.90 1.96 14.00
N LYS A 92 -15.72 2.82 13.38
CA LYS A 92 -17.09 2.45 12.97
C LYS A 92 -17.10 1.26 12.02
N LEU A 93 -16.19 1.21 11.06
CA LEU A 93 -16.06 0.08 10.13
C LEU A 93 -15.62 -1.19 10.86
N CYS A 94 -14.64 -1.11 11.75
CA CYS A 94 -14.20 -2.22 12.59
C CYS A 94 -15.33 -2.79 13.45
N ASP A 95 -16.15 -1.92 14.06
CA ASP A 95 -17.32 -2.31 14.85
C ASP A 95 -18.38 -3.05 14.01
N LYS A 96 -18.38 -2.85 12.69
CA LYS A 96 -19.23 -3.56 11.71
C LYS A 96 -18.53 -4.74 11.03
N GLY A 97 -17.31 -5.10 11.45
CA GLY A 97 -16.52 -6.18 10.88
C GLY A 97 -15.83 -5.85 9.55
N VAL A 98 -15.78 -4.59 9.15
CA VAL A 98 -15.14 -4.13 7.91
C VAL A 98 -13.70 -3.70 8.19
N ASN A 99 -12.78 -4.67 8.16
CA ASN A 99 -11.37 -4.46 8.53
C ASN A 99 -10.40 -4.35 7.34
N ASN A 100 -10.83 -4.80 6.16
CA ASN A 100 -10.03 -4.82 4.94
C ASN A 100 -10.88 -4.49 3.70
N LEU A 101 -10.23 -4.34 2.55
CA LEU A 101 -10.88 -4.02 1.28
C LEU A 101 -11.89 -5.08 0.83
N LEU A 102 -11.64 -6.37 1.08
CA LEU A 102 -12.60 -7.43 0.77
C LEU A 102 -13.91 -7.25 1.54
N ASN A 103 -13.83 -6.98 2.84
CA ASN A 103 -15.01 -6.74 3.67
C ASN A 103 -15.71 -5.44 3.26
N TRP A 104 -14.96 -4.42 2.82
CA TRP A 104 -15.54 -3.19 2.26
C TRP A 104 -16.32 -3.46 0.97
N LEU A 105 -15.80 -4.32 0.08
CA LEU A 105 -16.48 -4.66 -1.17
C LEU A 105 -17.83 -5.33 -0.94
N VAL A 106 -17.93 -6.20 0.07
CA VAL A 106 -19.16 -6.95 0.40
C VAL A 106 -20.06 -6.21 1.41
N ALA A 107 -19.59 -5.10 1.99
CA ALA A 107 -20.36 -4.32 2.97
C ALA A 107 -21.67 -3.79 2.40
N THR A 108 -22.72 -3.79 3.23
CA THR A 108 -24.05 -3.26 2.87
C THR A 108 -24.01 -1.75 2.66
N ALA A 109 -24.98 -1.22 1.90
CA ALA A 109 -25.10 0.22 1.67
C ALA A 109 -25.26 1.01 2.97
N GLU A 110 -25.95 0.45 3.96
CA GLU A 110 -26.11 1.04 5.30
C GLU A 110 -24.76 1.19 6.01
N VAL A 111 -23.91 0.15 6.01
CA VAL A 111 -22.56 0.23 6.60
C VAL A 111 -21.72 1.27 5.87
N LYS A 112 -21.76 1.29 4.54
CA LYS A 112 -21.04 2.29 3.71
C LYS A 112 -21.53 3.73 3.94
N ALA A 113 -22.77 3.93 4.37
CA ALA A 113 -23.32 5.24 4.69
C ALA A 113 -22.90 5.77 6.07
N THR A 114 -22.30 4.94 6.94
CA THR A 114 -21.87 5.35 8.29
C THR A 114 -20.57 6.17 8.32
N VAL A 115 -19.78 6.09 7.25
CA VAL A 115 -18.48 6.76 7.11
C VAL A 115 -18.59 8.05 6.32
N HIS A 116 -17.59 8.91 6.45
CA HIS A 116 -17.53 10.13 5.65
C HIS A 116 -17.34 9.83 4.16
N ASN A 117 -17.87 10.72 3.33
CA ASN A 117 -17.80 10.59 1.88
C ASN A 117 -16.36 10.54 1.35
N SER A 118 -15.42 11.23 2.01
CA SER A 118 -14.00 11.16 1.67
C SER A 118 -13.42 9.76 1.88
N THR A 119 -13.77 9.12 3.00
CA THR A 119 -13.36 7.76 3.35
C THR A 119 -13.94 6.77 2.35
N LYS A 120 -15.23 6.89 2.07
CA LYS A 120 -15.92 6.08 1.06
C LYS A 120 -15.21 6.16 -0.30
N HIS A 121 -14.95 7.36 -0.81
CA HIS A 121 -14.26 7.54 -2.09
C HIS A 121 -12.85 6.94 -2.09
N SER A 122 -12.08 7.08 -1.01
CA SER A 122 -10.75 6.47 -0.91
C SER A 122 -10.82 4.94 -0.91
N LEU A 123 -11.78 4.35 -0.20
CA LEU A 123 -11.95 2.90 -0.14
C LEU A 123 -12.48 2.33 -1.47
N ASP A 124 -13.42 3.01 -2.12
CA ASP A 124 -13.93 2.61 -3.43
C ASP A 124 -12.81 2.67 -4.49
N ALA A 125 -12.01 3.75 -4.51
CA ALA A 125 -10.86 3.85 -5.42
C ALA A 125 -9.82 2.74 -5.18
N ALA A 126 -9.51 2.45 -3.92
CA ALA A 126 -8.56 1.39 -3.57
C ALA A 126 -9.09 -0.02 -3.88
N ALA A 127 -10.40 -0.23 -3.70
CA ALA A 127 -11.04 -1.50 -4.04
C ALA A 127 -11.08 -1.74 -5.56
N GLU A 128 -11.28 -0.68 -6.36
CA GLU A 128 -11.15 -0.74 -7.82
C GLU A 128 -9.69 -1.02 -8.25
N GLU A 129 -8.69 -0.39 -7.61
CA GLU A 129 -7.27 -0.72 -7.83
C GLU A 129 -6.99 -2.20 -7.54
N ALA A 130 -7.47 -2.71 -6.39
CA ALA A 130 -7.26 -4.10 -5.98
C ALA A 130 -7.99 -5.15 -6.86
N ARG A 131 -9.04 -4.74 -7.59
CA ARG A 131 -9.78 -5.60 -8.53
C ARG A 131 -9.12 -5.73 -9.90
N ASN A 132 -8.21 -4.82 -10.24
CA ASN A 132 -7.53 -4.80 -11.53
C ASN A 132 -6.15 -5.45 -11.39
N PRO A 133 -5.98 -6.75 -11.72
CA PRO A 133 -4.66 -7.40 -11.67
C PRO A 133 -3.66 -6.86 -12.72
N THR A 134 -3.97 -5.78 -13.45
CA THR A 134 -3.40 -5.52 -14.78
C THR A 134 -2.48 -4.29 -14.87
N THR A 135 -2.32 -3.45 -13.84
CA THR A 135 -1.63 -2.16 -14.06
C THR A 135 -0.09 -2.23 -14.05
N THR A 136 0.56 -3.36 -13.74
CA THR A 136 2.03 -3.49 -13.92
C THR A 136 2.45 -4.92 -14.26
N SER A 137 1.90 -5.46 -15.35
CA SER A 137 2.70 -6.35 -16.19
C SER A 137 2.29 -6.09 -17.63
N THR A 138 2.92 -5.08 -18.24
CA THR A 138 3.14 -5.20 -19.69
C THR A 138 3.77 -6.57 -19.86
N PRO A 139 3.16 -7.53 -20.57
CA PRO A 139 3.94 -8.65 -21.03
C PRO A 139 4.99 -7.98 -21.92
N GLU A 140 6.25 -7.99 -21.51
CA GLU A 140 7.34 -7.88 -22.47
C GLU A 140 7.06 -9.01 -23.46
N LYS A 141 6.35 -8.68 -24.54
CA LYS A 141 6.39 -9.49 -25.73
C LYS A 141 7.85 -9.42 -26.12
N LEU A 142 8.63 -10.44 -25.71
CA LEU A 142 9.94 -10.72 -26.26
C LEU A 142 9.70 -11.05 -27.73
N GLU A 143 9.57 -9.99 -28.53
CA GLU A 143 9.42 -10.03 -29.98
C GLU A 143 10.72 -10.59 -30.55
N GLY A 144 10.79 -11.92 -30.56
CA GLY A 144 12.01 -12.67 -30.90
C GLY A 144 12.04 -14.09 -30.36
N CYS A 145 11.45 -14.37 -29.19
CA CYS A 145 11.52 -15.71 -28.58
C CYS A 145 10.64 -16.76 -29.27
N TYR A 146 9.64 -16.35 -30.07
CA TYR A 146 8.77 -17.27 -30.79
C TYR A 146 9.38 -17.77 -32.12
N LYS A 147 10.45 -17.14 -32.63
CA LYS A 147 11.16 -17.57 -33.84
C LYS A 147 12.13 -18.72 -33.59
N SER A 148 12.69 -18.85 -32.38
CA SER A 148 13.61 -19.94 -32.03
C SER A 148 12.89 -21.28 -31.84
N VAL A 149 11.64 -21.27 -31.36
CA VAL A 149 10.80 -22.47 -31.25
C VAL A 149 10.40 -23.00 -32.64
N HIS A 150 10.17 -22.11 -33.62
CA HIS A 150 9.86 -22.50 -34.99
C HIS A 150 11.08 -22.92 -35.84
N ASN A 151 12.29 -22.49 -35.46
CA ASN A 151 13.54 -22.90 -36.13
C ASN A 151 14.22 -24.11 -35.47
N ALA A 152 13.66 -24.68 -34.41
CA ALA A 152 14.16 -25.92 -33.84
C ALA A 152 13.93 -27.06 -34.83
N ARG A 153 15.01 -27.59 -35.43
CA ARG A 153 14.95 -28.85 -36.19
C ARG A 153 14.50 -29.94 -35.23
N TRP A 154 13.37 -30.56 -35.53
CA TRP A 154 12.88 -31.71 -34.76
C TRP A 154 13.89 -32.83 -34.88
N SER A 155 14.34 -33.33 -33.74
CA SER A 155 15.10 -34.57 -33.67
C SER A 155 14.41 -35.48 -32.67
N HIS A 156 14.28 -36.75 -33.03
CA HIS A 156 13.71 -37.77 -32.17
C HIS A 156 14.76 -38.85 -31.92
N ALA A 157 14.67 -39.48 -30.75
CA ALA A 157 15.53 -40.59 -30.37
C ALA A 157 14.82 -41.89 -30.73
N GLU A 158 15.46 -42.72 -31.56
CA GLU A 158 14.99 -44.09 -31.86
C GLU A 158 15.83 -45.08 -31.07
N GLU A 159 15.18 -46.07 -30.44
CA GLU A 159 15.86 -47.23 -29.89
C GLU A 159 16.21 -48.20 -31.04
N LEU A 160 17.45 -48.68 -31.07
CA LEU A 160 17.87 -49.69 -32.04
C LEU A 160 17.24 -51.05 -31.67
N PRO A 161 16.77 -51.84 -32.65
CA PRO A 161 16.12 -53.12 -32.37
C PRO A 161 17.10 -54.11 -31.74
N ASP A 162 16.66 -54.75 -30.66
CA ASP A 162 17.44 -55.70 -29.87
C ASP A 162 17.53 -57.05 -30.60
N GLY A 163 18.57 -57.19 -31.44
CA GLY A 163 18.80 -58.34 -32.30
C GLY A 163 20.05 -59.13 -31.92
N VAL A 164 19.88 -60.06 -30.98
CA VAL A 164 20.60 -61.33 -30.75
C VAL A 164 22.15 -61.32 -30.78
N GLU A 165 22.70 -61.69 -29.61
CA GLU A 165 24.07 -62.12 -29.29
C GLU A 165 25.16 -61.07 -28.98
N ARG A 166 25.35 -60.91 -27.66
CA ARG A 166 26.64 -60.82 -26.96
C ARG A 166 27.63 -59.73 -27.41
N LYS A 167 27.54 -58.56 -26.77
CA LYS A 167 28.53 -58.03 -25.80
C LYS A 167 28.10 -56.62 -25.38
N LYS A 168 27.87 -56.44 -24.07
CA LYS A 168 27.57 -55.15 -23.46
C LYS A 168 28.73 -54.16 -23.68
N THR A 169 28.54 -53.20 -24.57
CA THR A 169 29.30 -51.95 -24.57
C THR A 169 28.42 -50.83 -25.12
N GLY A 170 27.74 -50.12 -24.21
CA GLY A 170 27.05 -48.85 -24.46
C GLY A 170 25.62 -48.96 -25.00
N THR A 171 24.62 -48.63 -24.17
CA THR A 171 23.28 -48.24 -24.65
C THR A 171 23.42 -46.88 -25.33
N GLY A 172 23.62 -46.88 -26.65
CA GLY A 172 23.68 -45.67 -27.46
C GLY A 172 22.31 -45.36 -28.06
N MET A 173 21.76 -44.17 -27.76
CA MET A 173 20.59 -43.64 -28.49
C MET A 173 21.06 -43.01 -29.79
N GLY A 174 20.44 -43.38 -30.92
CA GLY A 174 20.60 -42.68 -32.19
C GLY A 174 19.61 -41.51 -32.25
N VAL A 175 20.10 -40.30 -32.49
CA VAL A 175 19.27 -39.12 -32.71
C VAL A 175 19.14 -38.90 -34.22
N ARG A 176 17.91 -38.94 -34.75
CA ARG A 176 17.61 -38.65 -36.15
C ARG A 176 16.89 -37.31 -36.28
N GLU A 177 17.38 -36.45 -37.17
CA GLU A 177 16.68 -35.22 -37.56
C GLU A 177 15.49 -35.57 -38.46
N GLY A 178 14.30 -35.10 -38.12
CA GLY A 178 13.08 -35.35 -38.87
C GLY A 178 11.87 -35.70 -37.99
N LYS A 179 10.68 -35.69 -38.59
CA LYS A 179 9.46 -36.22 -37.96
C LYS A 179 9.49 -37.74 -38.01
N PRO A 180 9.01 -38.45 -36.98
CA PRO A 180 8.79 -39.89 -37.07
C PRO A 180 7.78 -40.17 -38.21
N GLU A 181 8.03 -41.20 -39.01
CA GLU A 181 7.06 -41.70 -40.00
C GLU A 181 5.94 -42.52 -39.33
#